data_AF-A0A9W9AEJ5-F1
#
_entry.id   AF-A0A9W9AEJ5-F1
#
_cell.length_a   1.000
_cell.length_b   1.000
_cell.length_c   1.000
_cell.angle_alpha   90.00
_cell.angle_beta   90.00
_cell.angle_gamma   90.00
#
_symmetry.space_group_name_H-M   'P 1'
#
loop_
_entity.id
_entity.type
_entity.pdbx_description
1 polymer ?
#
loop_
_entity_poly.entity_id
_entity_poly.type
_entity_poly.pdbx_seq_one_letter_code
_entity_poly.pdbx_strand_id
1 'polypeptide(L)'
;MSSYDVIWSGYQIDVPSFKNFMMKLRGQGDFPPPDDKRSVIKWSSDYIRWRRNLPPRTGAKVPRIRYIPSSPQHAHGEDITHIFFPIRWIPYKSEHQLNDPSHPDYAKSHEPTETDKAKLDRWLNYINENNGGEYRVNSNMFEFGTILDLHPVHEWRSVSCA
;
A
#
# COMPACT_ATOMS: atom_id res chain seq x y z
N MET A 1 -21.61 6.76 -6.55
CA MET A 1 -20.34 6.24 -7.10
C MET A 1 -19.95 7.10 -8.27
N SER A 2 -18.68 7.48 -8.33
CA SER A 2 -18.19 8.51 -9.25
C SER A 2 -17.71 7.85 -10.54
N SER A 3 -17.82 8.51 -11.70
CA SER A 3 -17.28 8.00 -12.97
C SER A 3 -15.74 7.91 -13.01
N TYR A 4 -15.10 8.13 -11.87
CA TYR A 4 -13.65 8.19 -11.67
C TYR A 4 -13.12 7.07 -10.77
N ASP A 5 -13.99 6.17 -10.32
CA ASP A 5 -13.60 5.07 -9.45
C ASP A 5 -12.89 3.98 -10.26
N VAL A 6 -11.86 3.39 -9.67
CA VAL A 6 -11.10 2.28 -10.23
C VAL A 6 -10.90 1.20 -9.19
N ILE A 7 -10.75 -0.02 -9.68
CA ILE A 7 -10.28 -1.13 -8.86
C ILE A 7 -8.76 -1.07 -8.91
N TRP A 8 -8.14 -0.79 -7.77
CA TRP A 8 -6.70 -0.95 -7.60
C TRP A 8 -6.38 -2.38 -7.20
N SER A 9 -5.29 -2.89 -7.76
CA SER A 9 -4.65 -4.15 -7.36
C SER A 9 -3.27 -3.84 -6.82
N GLY A 10 -2.87 -4.51 -5.75
CA GLY A 10 -1.63 -4.22 -5.06
C GLY A 10 -1.42 -5.10 -3.85
N TYR A 11 -0.42 -4.73 -3.07
CA TYR A 11 -0.09 -5.44 -1.85
C TYR A 11 -0.60 -4.69 -0.63
N GLN A 12 -1.06 -5.41 0.38
CA GLN A 12 -1.48 -4.85 1.66
C GLN A 12 -0.69 -5.47 2.80
N ILE A 13 -0.57 -4.71 3.88
CA ILE A 13 0.09 -5.12 5.12
C ILE A 13 -0.75 -4.62 6.28
N ASP A 14 -0.96 -5.46 7.29
CA ASP A 14 -1.68 -5.04 8.50
C ASP A 14 -0.90 -3.98 9.28
N VAL A 15 -1.59 -3.18 10.10
CA VAL A 15 -0.95 -2.07 10.84
C VAL A 15 0.21 -2.54 11.74
N PRO A 16 0.08 -3.59 12.56
CA PRO A 16 1.21 -4.14 13.32
C PRO A 16 2.43 -4.47 12.45
N SER A 17 2.22 -5.21 11.36
CA SER A 17 3.28 -5.58 10.41
C SER A 17 3.86 -4.36 9.69
N PHE A 18 3.06 -3.33 9.40
CA PHE A 18 3.52 -2.07 8.83
C PHE A 18 4.45 -1.31 9.79
N LYS A 19 4.12 -1.28 11.09
CA LYS A 19 5.00 -0.68 12.10
C LYS A 19 6.35 -1.40 12.14
N ASN A 20 6.34 -2.74 12.14
CA ASN A 20 7.56 -3.53 12.06
C ASN A 20 8.35 -3.24 10.77
N PHE A 21 7.67 -3.24 9.62
CA PHE A 21 8.25 -2.84 8.33
C PHE A 21 8.95 -1.48 8.41
N MET A 22 8.32 -0.48 9.02
CA MET A 22 8.89 0.85 9.17
C MET A 22 10.10 0.89 10.11
N MET A 23 10.13 0.06 11.16
CA MET A 23 11.30 -0.08 12.03
C MET A 23 12.48 -0.67 11.25
N LYS A 24 12.25 -1.73 10.49
CA LYS A 24 13.25 -2.32 9.58
C LYS A 24 13.74 -1.33 8.54
N LEU A 25 12.81 -0.58 7.93
CA LEU A 25 13.10 0.46 6.94
C LEU A 25 14.06 1.54 7.47
N ARG A 26 14.04 1.78 8.78
CA ARG A 26 14.86 2.80 9.45
C ARG A 26 16.11 2.21 10.13
N GLY A 27 16.38 0.92 9.97
CA GLY A 27 17.49 0.23 10.63
C GLY A 27 17.31 0.10 12.15
N GLN A 28 16.07 0.10 12.65
CA GLN A 28 15.75 0.10 14.09
C GLN A 28 15.31 -1.28 14.63
N GLY A 29 15.28 -2.31 13.79
CA GLY A 29 15.00 -3.68 14.21
C GLY A 29 13.58 -4.20 14.05
N ASP A 30 13.29 -5.35 14.68
CA ASP A 30 12.08 -6.16 14.51
C ASP A 30 10.91 -5.78 15.45
N PHE A 31 11.07 -4.78 16.33
CA PHE A 31 10.04 -4.44 17.33
C PHE A 31 9.84 -2.93 17.46
N PRO A 32 8.64 -2.39 17.17
CA PRO A 32 8.28 -1.07 17.66
C PRO A 32 8.28 -1.09 19.20
N PRO A 33 8.61 0.03 19.87
CA PRO A 33 8.57 0.09 21.33
C PRO A 33 7.22 -0.39 21.88
N PRO A 34 7.17 -1.17 22.96
CA PRO A 34 5.92 -1.68 23.55
C PRO A 34 4.88 -0.60 23.83
N ASP A 35 5.33 0.63 24.10
CA ASP A 35 4.50 1.81 24.38
C ASP A 35 4.31 2.74 23.16
N ASP A 36 4.51 2.26 21.93
CA ASP A 36 4.35 3.10 20.74
C ASP A 36 2.87 3.42 20.45
N LYS A 37 2.40 4.48 21.12
CA LYS A 37 1.08 5.11 20.91
C LYS A 37 1.00 5.90 19.60
N ARG A 38 2.02 5.86 18.72
CA ARG A 38 1.93 6.52 17.42
C ARG A 38 0.81 5.89 16.60
N SER A 39 -0.07 6.75 16.09
CA SER A 39 -1.08 6.36 15.12
C SER A 39 -0.43 5.86 13.84
N VAL A 40 -1.14 4.99 13.13
CA VAL A 40 -0.75 4.54 11.79
C VAL A 40 -0.53 5.70 10.81
N ILE A 41 -1.25 6.82 10.98
CA ILE A 41 -1.08 8.05 10.20
C ILE A 41 0.33 8.63 10.37
N LYS A 42 0.90 8.58 11.59
CA LYS A 42 2.25 9.06 11.86
C LYS A 42 3.31 8.17 11.21
N TRP A 43 3.15 6.86 11.31
CA TRP A 43 4.01 5.90 10.60
C TRP A 43 3.94 6.06 9.08
N SER A 44 2.74 6.29 8.56
CA SER A 44 2.49 6.54 7.13
C SER A 44 3.13 7.85 6.67
N SER A 45 3.09 8.89 7.51
CA SER A 45 3.79 10.15 7.25
C SER A 45 5.30 9.97 7.19
N ASP A 46 5.87 9.12 8.04
CA ASP A 46 7.30 8.78 8.02
C ASP A 46 7.66 8.03 6.72
N TYR A 47 6.83 7.09 6.27
CA TYR A 47 7.00 6.42 4.97
C TYR A 47 6.98 7.41 3.79
N ILE A 48 5.97 8.28 3.75
CA ILE A 48 5.81 9.29 2.70
C ILE A 48 7.03 10.23 2.67
N ARG A 49 7.52 10.64 3.86
CA ARG A 49 8.72 11.49 3.98
C ARG A 49 9.96 10.77 3.48
N TRP A 50 10.18 9.53 3.92
CA TRP A 50 11.29 8.70 3.42
C TRP A 50 11.26 8.60 1.90
N ARG A 51 10.10 8.25 1.32
CA ARG A 51 9.92 8.15 -0.14
C ARG A 51 10.21 9.46 -0.87
N ARG A 52 9.79 10.61 -0.32
CA ARG A 52 10.04 11.94 -0.91
C ARG A 52 11.52 12.32 -0.92
N ASN A 53 12.30 11.81 0.03
CA ASN A 53 13.74 12.07 0.13
C ASN A 53 14.58 11.17 -0.79
N LEU A 54 13.97 10.19 -1.46
CA LEU A 54 14.67 9.35 -2.42
C LEU A 54 15.00 10.13 -3.71
N PRO A 55 16.12 9.81 -4.40
CA PRO A 55 16.39 10.34 -5.72
C PRO A 55 15.18 10.13 -6.66
N PRO A 56 14.83 11.08 -7.56
CA PRO A 56 13.59 11.03 -8.32
C PRO A 56 13.36 9.70 -9.08
N ARG A 57 14.42 9.15 -9.69
CA ARG A 57 14.39 7.87 -10.41
C ARG A 57 14.13 6.67 -9.49
N THR A 58 14.55 6.76 -8.24
CA THR A 58 14.34 5.73 -7.22
C THR A 58 12.95 5.89 -6.60
N GLY A 59 12.57 7.11 -6.21
CA GLY A 59 11.26 7.42 -5.66
C GLY A 59 10.10 7.05 -6.60
N ALA A 60 10.32 7.14 -7.92
CA ALA A 60 9.35 6.67 -8.93
C ALA A 60 9.11 5.14 -8.91
N LYS A 61 10.09 4.36 -8.44
CA LYS A 61 10.00 2.88 -8.33
C LYS A 61 9.43 2.42 -6.99
N VAL A 62 9.30 3.33 -6.02
CA VAL A 62 8.76 3.03 -4.69
C VAL A 62 7.26 3.31 -4.67
N PRO A 63 6.43 2.35 -4.23
CA PRO A 63 4.99 2.50 -4.23
C PRO A 63 4.53 3.65 -3.32
N ARG A 64 3.46 4.32 -3.72
CA ARG A 64 2.68 5.17 -2.82
C ARG A 64 1.90 4.26 -1.85
N ILE A 65 1.29 4.85 -0.83
CA ILE A 65 0.41 4.14 0.09
C ILE A 65 -1.01 4.69 0.04
N ARG A 66 -1.97 3.82 0.31
CA ARG A 66 -3.40 4.09 0.53
C ARG A 66 -3.84 3.40 1.82
N TYR A 67 -4.97 3.82 2.38
CA TYR A 67 -5.50 3.29 3.63
C TYR A 67 -6.67 2.35 3.38
N ILE A 68 -6.70 1.22 4.07
CA ILE A 68 -7.86 0.33 4.11
C ILE A 68 -8.51 0.46 5.49
N PRO A 69 -9.70 1.07 5.60
CA PRO A 69 -10.43 1.14 6.85
C PRO A 69 -11.12 -0.20 7.18
N SER A 70 -11.44 -0.42 8.45
CA SER A 70 -12.25 -1.55 8.95
C SER A 70 -13.67 -1.53 8.40
N SER A 71 -14.16 -0.33 8.07
CA SER A 71 -15.45 -0.08 7.45
C SER A 71 -15.37 1.10 6.48
N PRO A 72 -16.03 1.04 5.31
CA PRO A 72 -16.08 2.17 4.38
C PRO A 72 -16.59 3.48 4.99
N GLN A 73 -17.36 3.39 6.08
CA GLN A 73 -17.96 4.53 6.77
C GLN A 73 -16.97 5.25 7.72
N HIS A 74 -15.83 4.62 8.04
CA HIS A 74 -14.88 5.11 9.04
C HIS A 74 -13.51 5.46 8.43
N ALA A 75 -13.50 6.07 7.25
CA ALA A 75 -12.26 6.50 6.57
C ALA A 75 -11.41 7.53 7.36
N HIS A 76 -11.89 8.02 8.51
CA HIS A 76 -11.23 9.00 9.36
C HIS A 76 -10.32 8.37 10.42
N GLY A 77 -9.22 7.75 9.97
CA GLY A 77 -7.96 7.63 10.72
C GLY A 77 -7.88 6.66 11.92
N GLU A 78 -8.96 6.43 12.66
CA GLU A 78 -8.95 5.57 13.85
C GLU A 78 -9.20 4.08 13.52
N ASP A 79 -9.74 3.82 12.34
CA ASP A 79 -10.23 2.50 11.91
C ASP A 79 -9.40 1.86 10.80
N ILE A 80 -8.18 2.33 10.54
CA ILE A 80 -7.33 1.76 9.49
C ILE A 80 -6.82 0.39 9.92
N THR A 81 -7.12 -0.64 9.13
CA THR A 81 -6.70 -2.03 9.38
C THR A 81 -5.43 -2.38 8.61
N HIS A 82 -5.29 -1.86 7.39
CA HIS A 82 -4.16 -2.17 6.52
C HIS A 82 -3.65 -0.93 5.78
N ILE A 83 -2.37 -0.98 5.41
CA ILE A 83 -1.75 -0.09 4.44
C ILE A 83 -1.68 -0.79 3.10
N PHE A 84 -2.15 -0.12 2.05
CA PHE A 84 -2.19 -0.65 0.70
C PHE A 84 -1.17 0.03 -0.22
N PHE A 85 -0.43 -0.78 -0.97
CA PHE A 85 0.59 -0.39 -1.93
C PHE A 85 0.06 -0.65 -3.35
N PRO A 86 -0.60 0.35 -3.99
CA PRO A 86 -1.17 0.20 -5.32
C PRO A 86 -0.09 -0.07 -6.37
N ILE A 87 -0.33 -1.05 -7.25
CA ILE A 87 0.57 -1.41 -8.35
C ILE A 87 -0.06 -1.11 -9.72
N ARG A 88 -1.33 -1.44 -9.88
CA ARG A 88 -2.08 -1.28 -11.13
C ARG A 88 -3.55 -1.06 -10.84
N TRP A 89 -4.26 -0.55 -11.83
CA TRP A 89 -5.69 -0.30 -11.72
C TRP A 89 -6.41 -0.72 -12.99
N ILE A 90 -7.70 -1.01 -12.86
CA ILE A 90 -8.62 -1.20 -13.98
C ILE A 90 -9.87 -0.33 -13.78
N PRO A 91 -10.52 0.15 -14.85
CA PRO A 91 -11.79 0.86 -14.73
C PRO A 91 -12.79 0.03 -13.96
N TYR A 92 -13.44 0.65 -12.97
CA TYR A 92 -14.56 0.04 -12.27
C TYR A 92 -15.82 0.19 -13.13
N LYS A 93 -16.48 -0.94 -13.43
CA LYS A 93 -17.72 -0.96 -14.23
C LYS A 93 -18.94 -1.31 -13.39
N SER A 94 -18.80 -2.22 -12.44
CA SER A 94 -19.89 -2.70 -11.61
C SER A 94 -19.38 -3.47 -10.39
N GLU A 95 -20.24 -3.66 -9.40
CA GLU A 95 -19.94 -4.44 -8.20
C GLU A 95 -19.65 -5.91 -8.49
N HIS A 96 -20.25 -6.49 -9.53
CA HIS A 96 -19.93 -7.85 -9.99
C HIS A 96 -18.45 -8.04 -10.31
N GLN A 97 -17.78 -7.00 -10.82
CA GLN A 97 -16.35 -7.06 -11.11
C GLN A 97 -15.48 -7.28 -9.85
N LEU A 98 -15.97 -6.85 -8.68
CA LEU A 98 -15.31 -7.03 -7.39
C LEU A 98 -15.71 -8.34 -6.70
N ASN A 99 -16.98 -8.73 -6.80
CA ASN A 99 -17.53 -9.77 -5.93
C ASN A 99 -17.80 -11.10 -6.64
N ASP A 100 -17.75 -11.16 -7.97
CA ASP A 100 -18.06 -12.36 -8.76
C ASP A 100 -16.80 -12.96 -9.41
N PRO A 101 -16.30 -14.11 -8.93
CA PRO A 101 -15.17 -14.82 -9.53
C PRO A 101 -15.36 -15.22 -11.00
N SER A 102 -16.60 -15.30 -11.48
CA SER A 102 -16.90 -15.62 -12.88
C SER A 102 -16.77 -14.41 -13.81
N HIS A 103 -16.67 -13.20 -13.26
CA HIS A 103 -16.51 -11.99 -14.07
C HIS A 103 -15.16 -12.02 -14.82
N PRO A 104 -15.12 -11.69 -16.13
CA PRO A 104 -13.90 -11.82 -16.95
C PRO A 104 -12.72 -10.93 -16.50
N ASP A 105 -13.02 -9.88 -15.74
CA ASP A 105 -12.01 -8.99 -15.17
C ASP A 105 -11.68 -9.32 -13.69
N TYR A 106 -12.32 -10.33 -13.06
CA TYR A 106 -12.10 -10.67 -11.65
C TYR A 106 -10.67 -11.13 -11.37
N ALA A 107 -10.21 -12.16 -12.10
CA ALA A 107 -8.83 -12.64 -11.99
C ALA A 107 -7.83 -11.52 -12.33
N LYS A 108 -8.20 -10.65 -13.28
CA LYS A 108 -7.37 -9.50 -13.61
C LYS A 108 -7.20 -8.58 -12.41
N SER A 109 -8.16 -8.36 -11.52
CA SER A 109 -7.92 -7.51 -10.35
C SER A 109 -7.38 -8.27 -9.14
N HIS A 110 -7.84 -9.50 -8.89
CA HIS A 110 -7.61 -10.20 -7.62
C HIS A 110 -6.39 -11.11 -7.60
N GLU A 111 -5.78 -11.42 -8.75
CA GLU A 111 -4.60 -12.27 -8.81
C GLU A 111 -3.32 -11.47 -9.12
N PRO A 112 -2.21 -11.74 -8.40
CA PRO A 112 -0.92 -11.13 -8.71
C PRO A 112 -0.36 -11.71 -10.00
N THR A 113 0.03 -10.84 -10.92
CA THR A 113 0.80 -11.25 -12.11
C THR A 113 2.28 -11.43 -11.76
N GLU A 114 3.04 -12.14 -12.59
CA GLU A 114 4.51 -12.24 -12.44
C GLU A 114 5.19 -10.86 -12.47
N THR A 115 4.61 -9.90 -13.21
CA THR A 115 5.10 -8.52 -13.21
C THR A 115 4.85 -7.82 -11.87
N ASP A 116 3.75 -8.11 -11.20
CA ASP A 116 3.43 -7.53 -9.88
C ASP A 116 4.37 -8.08 -8.81
N LYS A 117 4.62 -9.40 -8.82
CA LYS A 117 5.59 -10.06 -7.95
C LYS A 117 7.00 -9.49 -8.15
N ALA A 118 7.45 -9.38 -9.40
CA ALA A 118 8.76 -8.82 -9.71
C ALA A 118 8.91 -7.34 -9.27
N LYS A 119 7.83 -6.56 -9.26
CA LYS A 119 7.85 -5.19 -8.72
C LYS A 119 8.01 -5.19 -7.20
N LEU A 120 7.30 -6.07 -6.49
CA LEU A 120 7.46 -6.23 -5.05
C LEU A 120 8.89 -6.65 -4.72
N ASP A 121 9.41 -7.71 -5.36
CA ASP A 121 10.76 -8.21 -5.12
C ASP A 121 11.82 -7.14 -5.37
N ARG A 122 11.70 -6.38 -6.46
CA ARG A 122 12.62 -5.29 -6.76
C ARG A 122 12.59 -4.20 -5.68
N TRP A 123 11.41 -3.87 -5.17
CA TRP A 123 11.26 -2.88 -4.11
C TRP A 123 11.84 -3.38 -2.78
N LEU A 124 11.58 -4.63 -2.40
CA LEU A 124 12.10 -5.24 -1.19
C LEU A 124 13.63 -5.41 -1.24
N ASN A 125 14.17 -5.84 -2.38
CA ASN A 125 15.62 -5.92 -2.59
C ASN A 125 16.28 -4.55 -2.44
N TYR A 126 15.68 -3.52 -3.03
CA TYR A 126 16.16 -2.14 -2.84
C TYR A 126 16.18 -1.75 -1.36
N ILE A 127 15.12 -2.02 -0.59
CA ILE A 127 15.08 -1.72 0.84
C ILE A 127 16.19 -2.49 1.58
N ASN A 128 16.31 -3.79 1.34
CA ASN A 128 17.26 -4.66 2.03
C ASN A 128 18.72 -4.27 1.76
N GLU A 129 19.04 -3.88 0.52
CA GLU A 129 20.37 -3.39 0.13
C GLU A 129 20.71 -2.04 0.80
N ASN A 130 19.73 -1.15 0.95
CA ASN A 130 19.96 0.19 1.51
C ASN A 130 19.93 0.23 3.04
N ASN A 131 19.38 -0.79 3.71
CA ASN A 131 19.33 -0.86 5.17
C ASN A 131 20.53 -1.60 5.79
N GLY A 132 21.62 -1.81 5.04
CA GLY A 132 22.82 -2.45 5.56
C GLY A 132 22.68 -3.96 5.82
N GLY A 133 21.57 -4.58 5.39
CA GLY A 133 21.37 -6.04 5.40
C GLY A 133 21.03 -6.67 6.76
N GLU A 134 21.03 -5.90 7.86
CA GLU A 134 20.76 -6.40 9.21
C GLU A 134 19.28 -6.80 9.40
N TYR A 135 18.37 -5.98 8.87
CA TYR A 135 16.93 -6.22 8.99
C TYR A 135 16.30 -6.41 7.62
N ARG A 136 15.88 -7.64 7.34
CA ARG A 136 15.28 -8.02 6.05
C ARG A 136 13.75 -7.89 6.09
N VAL A 137 13.23 -7.28 5.04
CA VAL A 137 11.81 -7.32 4.67
C VAL A 137 11.64 -8.37 3.58
N ASN A 138 10.62 -9.20 3.69
CA ASN A 138 10.29 -10.25 2.72
C ASN A 138 8.85 -10.11 2.22
N SER A 139 8.56 -10.79 1.12
CA SER A 139 7.24 -10.79 0.49
C SER A 139 6.13 -11.35 1.37
N ASN A 140 6.46 -12.20 2.34
CA ASN A 140 5.47 -12.86 3.21
C ASN A 140 4.81 -11.90 4.20
N MET A 141 5.36 -10.69 4.36
CA MET A 141 4.73 -9.61 5.13
C MET A 141 3.56 -8.95 4.36
N PHE A 142 3.38 -9.31 3.09
CA PHE A 142 2.43 -8.67 2.20
C PHE A 142 1.41 -9.69 1.69
N GLU A 143 0.15 -9.29 1.71
CA GLU A 143 -0.94 -10.01 1.06
C GLU A 143 -1.31 -9.27 -0.23
N PHE A 144 -1.67 -10.00 -1.29
CA PHE A 144 -2.18 -9.35 -2.50
C PHE A 144 -3.69 -9.11 -2.35
N GLY A 145 -4.15 -7.92 -2.71
CA GLY A 145 -5.55 -7.55 -2.55
C GLY A 145 -5.97 -6.44 -3.49
N THR A 146 -7.23 -6.04 -3.34
CA THR A 146 -7.86 -5.01 -4.17
C THR A 146 -8.64 -4.01 -3.33
N ILE A 147 -8.68 -2.76 -3.80
CA ILE A 147 -9.52 -1.71 -3.23
C ILE A 147 -10.26 -0.96 -4.34
N LEU A 148 -11.44 -0.44 -4.03
CA LEU A 148 -12.13 0.54 -4.87
C LEU A 148 -11.75 1.94 -4.40
N ASP A 149 -11.17 2.75 -5.27
CA ASP A 149 -10.73 4.11 -4.92
C ASP A 149 -10.63 5.00 -6.17
N LEU A 150 -10.32 6.28 -6.00
CA LEU A 150 -10.17 7.25 -7.07
C LEU A 150 -9.00 6.89 -8.01
N HIS A 151 -9.26 7.03 -9.31
CA HIS A 151 -8.25 6.95 -10.36
C HIS A 151 -7.09 7.94 -10.13
N PRO A 152 -5.84 7.56 -10.44
CA PRO A 152 -4.67 8.36 -10.07
C PRO A 152 -4.65 9.78 -10.66
N VAL A 153 -5.22 9.97 -11.85
CA VAL A 153 -5.38 11.30 -12.48
C VAL A 153 -6.29 12.24 -11.70
N HIS A 154 -7.12 11.75 -10.79
CA HIS A 154 -8.02 12.57 -9.96
C HIS A 154 -7.54 12.73 -8.51
N GLU A 155 -6.37 12.17 -8.15
CA GLU A 155 -5.77 12.31 -6.80
C GLU A 155 -5.47 13.77 -6.40
N TRP A 156 -5.26 14.68 -7.37
CA TRP A 156 -5.05 16.10 -7.05
C TRP A 156 -6.31 16.77 -6.49
N ARG A 157 -7.50 16.22 -6.74
CA ARG A 157 -8.77 16.76 -6.24
C ARG A 157 -9.04 16.43 -4.77
N SER A 158 -8.39 15.41 -4.23
CA SER A 158 -8.48 15.05 -2.80
C SER A 158 -7.55 15.87 -1.90
N VAL A 159 -6.68 16.72 -2.45
CA VAL A 159 -5.72 17.54 -1.66
C VAL A 159 -6.39 18.81 -1.09
N SER A 160 -7.65 19.09 -1.42
CA SER A 160 -8.37 20.30 -0.99
C SER A 160 -8.99 20.21 0.42
N CYS A 161 -8.86 19.08 1.11
CA CYS A 161 -9.36 18.91 2.48
C CYS A 161 -8.36 18.09 3.31
N ALA A 162 -7.22 18.69 3.61
CA ALA A 162 -6.32 18.26 4.69
C ALA A 162 -5.82 19.49 5.43
#